data_AF-A0A2V2CWZ8-F1
#
_entry.id   AF-A0A2V2CWZ8-F1
#
_cell.length_a   1.000
_cell.length_b   1.000
_cell.length_c   1.000
_cell.angle_alpha   90.00
_cell.angle_beta   90.00
_cell.angle_gamma   90.00
#
_symmetry.space_group_name_H-M   'P 1'
#
loop_
_entity.id
_entity.type
_entity.pdbx_description
1 polymer ?
#
loop_
_entity_poly.entity_id
_entity_poly.type
_entity_poly.pdbx_seq_one_letter_code
_entity_poly.pdbx_strand_id
1 'polypeptide(L)'
;MTIISRLLLEKISRRITSAADEKIKLAHELGHCITGAFYSIDFPFDIRQRHENRADKWAIKRLVPEKELEKAVADGYTEIWALADFFGVTEDLMRRAVSWYKFGNLES
;
A
#
# COMPACT_ATOMS: atom_id res chain seq x y z
N MET A 1 -0.31 6.73 -27.72
CA MET A 1 0.50 5.87 -26.82
C MET A 1 1.32 6.78 -25.91
N THR A 2 0.67 7.60 -25.07
CA THR A 2 1.38 8.77 -24.52
C THR A 2 0.88 9.29 -23.17
N ILE A 3 0.23 8.47 -22.32
CA ILE A 3 -0.09 8.91 -20.94
C ILE A 3 -0.13 7.72 -19.95
N ILE A 4 0.86 6.82 -19.94
CA ILE A 4 0.90 5.78 -18.89
C ILE A 4 1.65 6.23 -17.62
N SER A 5 2.49 7.26 -17.64
CA SER A 5 3.56 7.32 -16.63
C SER A 5 3.71 8.63 -15.84
N ARG A 6 3.10 9.75 -16.25
CA ARG A 6 3.47 11.04 -15.64
C ARG A 6 3.09 11.15 -14.15
N LEU A 7 2.02 10.49 -13.71
CA LEU A 7 1.58 10.50 -12.31
C LEU A 7 2.10 9.31 -11.49
N LEU A 8 2.37 8.16 -12.11
CA LEU A 8 3.12 7.05 -11.48
C LEU A 8 4.53 7.55 -11.08
N LEU A 9 5.16 8.34 -11.95
CA LEU A 9 6.47 8.96 -11.68
C LEU A 9 6.43 10.03 -10.57
N GLU A 10 5.32 10.73 -10.36
CA GLU A 10 5.24 11.77 -9.30
C GLU A 10 5.26 11.19 -7.88
N LYS A 11 4.72 9.98 -7.66
CA LYS A 11 4.87 9.26 -6.38
C LYS A 11 6.25 8.62 -6.21
N ILE A 12 6.87 8.16 -7.31
CA ILE A 12 8.26 7.68 -7.33
C ILE A 12 9.26 8.84 -7.09
N SER A 13 8.91 10.07 -7.47
CA SER A 13 9.74 11.29 -7.30
C SER A 13 9.78 11.84 -5.86
N ARG A 14 9.60 11.00 -4.84
CA ARG A 14 9.92 11.33 -3.45
C ARG A 14 11.12 10.50 -3.02
N ARG A 15 12.17 11.17 -2.49
CA ARG A 15 13.38 10.52 -1.97
C ARG A 15 13.00 9.29 -1.14
N ILE A 16 13.62 8.16 -1.44
CA ILE A 16 13.55 6.98 -0.58
C ILE A 16 14.25 7.36 0.72
N THR A 17 13.52 7.28 1.84
CA THR A 17 14.04 7.68 3.15
C THR A 17 14.52 6.50 3.99
N SER A 18 14.08 5.28 3.66
CA SER A 18 14.48 4.05 4.33
C SER A 18 14.19 2.82 3.45
N ALA A 19 14.74 1.66 3.84
CA ALA A 19 14.44 0.39 3.18
C ALA A 19 12.95 0.00 3.29
N ALA A 20 12.28 0.35 4.40
CA ALA A 20 10.85 0.12 4.56
C ALA A 20 10.02 0.99 3.60
N ASP A 21 10.39 2.26 3.43
CA ASP A 21 9.76 3.17 2.47
C ASP A 21 9.94 2.68 1.03
N GLU A 22 11.15 2.23 0.66
CA GLU A 22 11.42 1.60 -0.65
C GLU A 22 10.55 0.36 -0.88
N LYS A 23 10.54 -0.57 0.09
CA LYS A 23 9.77 -1.82 0.02
C LYS A 23 8.27 -1.55 -0.22
N ILE A 24 7.72 -0.55 0.45
CA ILE A 24 6.31 -0.18 0.33
C ILE A 24 6.00 0.44 -1.02
N LYS A 25 6.84 1.38 -1.48
CA LYS A 25 6.70 1.98 -2.81
C LYS A 25 6.76 0.92 -3.90
N LEU A 26 7.75 0.01 -3.84
CA LEU A 26 7.88 -1.08 -4.81
C LEU A 26 6.66 -2.01 -4.79
N ALA A 27 6.13 -2.35 -3.60
CA ALA A 27 4.93 -3.17 -3.50
C ALA A 27 3.69 -2.47 -4.10
N HIS A 28 3.56 -1.16 -3.93
CA HIS A 28 2.47 -0.38 -4.52
C HIS A 28 2.54 -0.39 -6.06
N GLU A 29 3.72 -0.12 -6.63
CA GLU A 29 3.93 -0.16 -8.09
C GLU A 29 3.69 -1.57 -8.66
N LEU A 30 4.15 -2.61 -7.95
CA LEU A 30 3.86 -3.98 -8.33
C LEU A 30 2.36 -4.27 -8.25
N GLY A 31 1.65 -3.68 -7.28
CA GLY A 31 0.20 -3.72 -7.19
C GLY A 31 -0.49 -3.16 -8.43
N HIS A 32 -0.03 -2.03 -8.97
CA HIS A 32 -0.52 -1.51 -10.25
C HIS A 32 -0.30 -2.50 -11.39
N CYS A 33 0.93 -3.02 -11.53
CA CYS A 33 1.29 -3.99 -12.57
C CYS A 33 0.46 -5.27 -12.51
N ILE A 34 0.29 -5.87 -11.32
CA ILE A 34 -0.41 -7.15 -11.15
C ILE A 34 -1.91 -6.99 -11.31
N THR A 35 -2.48 -5.87 -10.82
CA THR A 35 -3.94 -5.70 -10.81
C THR A 35 -4.48 -4.99 -12.05
N GLY A 36 -3.61 -4.49 -12.92
CA GLY A 36 -3.97 -3.67 -14.08
C GLY A 36 -4.59 -2.33 -13.67
N ALA A 37 -4.34 -1.87 -12.44
CA ALA A 37 -4.93 -0.66 -11.89
C ALA A 37 -4.23 0.61 -12.42
N PHE A 38 -4.20 0.80 -13.73
CA PHE A 38 -3.66 2.00 -14.35
C PHE A 38 -4.78 2.96 -14.70
N TYR A 39 -4.62 4.22 -14.31
CA TYR A 39 -5.54 5.29 -14.70
C TYR A 39 -5.18 5.82 -16.10
N SER A 40 -6.20 6.17 -16.89
CA SER A 40 -6.01 6.91 -18.15
C SER A 40 -6.91 8.15 -18.21
N ILE A 41 -6.33 9.26 -18.67
CA ILE A 41 -7.00 10.56 -18.84
C ILE A 41 -8.09 10.49 -19.91
N ASP A 42 -7.99 9.54 -20.84
CA ASP A 42 -8.94 9.38 -21.94
C ASP A 42 -10.31 8.84 -21.46
N PHE A 43 -10.42 8.39 -20.21
CA PHE A 43 -11.66 7.89 -19.63
C PHE A 43 -12.15 8.82 -18.51
N PRO A 44 -13.06 9.77 -18.79
CA PRO A 44 -13.47 10.81 -17.83
C PRO A 44 -14.23 10.28 -16.61
N PHE A 45 -14.77 9.05 -16.70
CA PHE A 45 -15.44 8.38 -15.57
C PHE A 45 -14.49 7.46 -14.78
N ASP A 46 -13.23 7.38 -15.17
CA ASP A 46 -12.25 6.56 -14.48
C ASP A 46 -11.72 7.29 -13.24
N ILE A 47 -12.04 6.77 -12.06
CA ILE A 47 -11.69 7.40 -10.79
C ILE A 47 -10.28 6.97 -10.41
N ARG A 48 -9.31 7.89 -10.54
CA ARG A 48 -7.92 7.66 -10.14
C ARG A 48 -7.79 6.99 -8.77
N GLN A 49 -8.49 7.50 -7.76
CA GLN A 49 -8.43 6.96 -6.39
C GLN A 49 -8.81 5.47 -6.29
N ARG A 50 -9.65 4.97 -7.20
CA ARG A 50 -10.02 3.54 -7.25
C ARG A 50 -8.82 2.66 -7.60
N HIS A 51 -7.97 3.13 -8.51
CA HIS A 51 -6.74 2.45 -8.90
C HIS A 51 -5.70 2.45 -7.79
N GLU A 52 -5.50 3.61 -7.17
CA GLU A 52 -4.62 3.77 -6.01
C GLU A 52 -5.03 2.84 -4.87
N ASN A 53 -6.33 2.83 -4.53
CA ASN A 53 -6.88 1.93 -3.51
C ASN A 53 -6.69 0.45 -3.86
N ARG A 54 -6.71 0.09 -5.14
CA ARG A 54 -6.51 -1.29 -5.59
C ARG A 54 -5.04 -1.71 -5.46
N ALA A 55 -4.11 -0.85 -5.86
CA ALA A 55 -2.68 -1.07 -5.66
C ALA A 55 -2.32 -1.12 -4.17
N ASP A 56 -2.86 -0.23 -3.35
CA ASP A 56 -2.64 -0.20 -1.91
C ASP A 56 -3.17 -1.45 -1.20
N LYS A 57 -4.40 -1.89 -1.53
CA LYS A 57 -4.94 -3.14 -0.99
C LYS A 57 -4.10 -4.35 -1.38
N TRP A 58 -3.55 -4.35 -2.60
CA TRP A 58 -2.64 -5.42 -3.03
C TRP A 58 -1.35 -5.38 -2.22
N ALA A 59 -0.74 -4.20 -2.04
CA ALA A 59 0.48 -4.02 -1.27
C ALA A 59 0.30 -4.43 0.20
N ILE A 60 -0.80 -4.01 0.85
CA ILE A 60 -1.14 -4.39 2.22
C ILE A 60 -1.25 -5.92 2.35
N LYS A 61 -2.03 -6.57 1.47
CA LYS A 61 -2.19 -8.03 1.51
C LYS A 61 -0.87 -8.78 1.30
N ARG A 62 0.05 -8.19 0.53
CA ARG A 62 1.35 -8.78 0.23
C ARG A 62 2.36 -8.59 1.35
N LEU A 63 2.38 -7.41 1.98
CA LEU A 63 3.37 -7.02 2.97
C LEU A 63 2.95 -7.33 4.41
N VAL A 64 1.64 -7.30 4.68
CA VAL A 64 1.03 -7.53 6.00
C VAL A 64 -0.14 -8.51 5.82
N PRO A 65 0.12 -9.81 5.63
CA PRO A 65 -0.93 -10.81 5.51
C PRO A 65 -1.78 -10.86 6.79
N GLU A 66 -3.11 -10.87 6.64
CA GLU A 66 -4.06 -10.81 7.77
C GLU A 66 -3.79 -11.87 8.85
N LYS A 67 -3.57 -13.12 8.43
CA LYS A 67 -3.27 -14.23 9.36
C LYS A 67 -1.97 -14.04 10.13
N GLU A 68 -0.97 -13.44 9.51
CA GLU A 68 0.31 -13.13 10.17
C GLU A 68 0.14 -11.95 11.13
N LEU A 69 -0.69 -10.97 10.78
CA LEU A 69 -1.03 -9.85 11.66
C LEU A 69 -1.80 -10.33 12.90
N GLU A 70 -2.81 -11.18 12.72
CA GLU A 70 -3.54 -11.82 13.82
C GLU A 70 -2.59 -12.58 14.75
N LYS A 71 -1.65 -13.34 14.17
CA LYS A 71 -0.64 -14.07 14.93
C LYS A 71 0.28 -13.12 15.71
N ALA A 72 0.80 -12.07 15.07
CA ALA A 72 1.66 -11.10 15.74
C ALA A 72 0.92 -10.43 16.92
N VAL A 73 -0.35 -10.08 16.74
CA VAL A 73 -1.18 -9.54 17.84
C VAL A 73 -1.37 -10.58 18.96
N ALA A 74 -1.63 -11.84 18.63
CA ALA A 74 -1.75 -12.92 19.61
C ALA A 74 -0.43 -13.19 20.35
N ASP A 75 0.72 -12.99 19.69
CA ASP A 75 2.06 -13.10 20.26
C ASP A 75 2.46 -11.86 21.11
N GLY A 76 1.56 -10.87 21.24
CA GLY A 76 1.69 -9.72 22.14
C GLY A 76 2.13 -8.41 21.50
N TYR A 77 2.26 -8.35 20.17
CA TYR A 77 2.57 -7.09 19.46
C TYR A 77 1.29 -6.25 19.33
N THR A 78 1.06 -5.32 20.25
CA THR A 78 -0.16 -4.48 20.28
C THR A 78 0.04 -3.08 19.72
N GLU A 79 1.27 -2.60 19.71
CA GLU A 79 1.59 -1.24 19.26
C GLU A 79 1.87 -1.17 17.76
N ILE A 80 1.43 -0.09 17.11
CA ILE A 80 1.61 0.11 15.66
C ILE A 80 3.08 0.11 15.25
N TRP A 81 3.94 0.78 16.01
CA TRP A 81 5.38 0.82 15.74
C TRP A 81 6.02 -0.56 15.88
N ALA A 82 5.63 -1.33 16.90
CA ALA A 82 6.14 -2.69 17.11
C ALA A 82 5.70 -3.65 15.99
N LEU A 83 4.45 -3.52 15.53
CA LEU A 83 3.96 -4.26 14.36
C LEU A 83 4.67 -3.82 13.08
N ALA A 84 4.87 -2.52 12.87
CA ALA A 84 5.59 -2.00 11.71
C ALA A 84 7.02 -2.54 11.64
N ASP A 85 7.72 -2.58 12.77
CA ASP A 85 9.05 -3.18 12.90
C ASP A 85 9.01 -4.68 12.59
N PHE A 86 8.04 -5.42 13.15
CA PHE A 86 7.87 -6.86 12.91
C PHE A 86 7.68 -7.20 11.42
N PHE A 87 6.85 -6.44 10.70
CA PHE A 87 6.61 -6.63 9.27
C PHE A 87 7.66 -5.98 8.37
N GLY A 88 8.55 -5.17 8.94
CA GLY A 88 9.54 -4.37 8.21
C GLY A 88 8.87 -3.43 7.20
N VAL A 89 7.90 -2.65 7.67
CA VAL A 89 7.13 -1.66 6.91
C VAL A 89 7.09 -0.33 7.69
N THR A 90 6.58 0.74 7.08
CA THR A 90 6.38 2.01 7.80
C THR A 90 5.15 1.94 8.70
N GLU A 91 5.15 2.74 9.77
CA GLU A 91 3.97 2.90 10.64
C GLU A 91 2.73 3.32 9.86
N ASP A 92 2.87 4.22 8.88
CA ASP A 92 1.76 4.67 8.03
C ASP A 92 1.08 3.48 7.33
N LEU A 93 1.86 2.62 6.66
CA LEU A 93 1.31 1.43 6.03
C LEU A 93 0.69 0.48 7.07
N MET A 94 1.31 0.34 8.24
CA MET A 94 0.77 -0.51 9.30
C MET A 94 -0.60 -0.02 9.80
N ARG A 95 -0.78 1.29 10.01
CA ARG A 95 -2.09 1.88 10.38
C ARG A 95 -3.14 1.61 9.31
N ARG A 96 -2.77 1.77 8.04
CA ARG A 96 -3.65 1.48 6.90
C ARG A 96 -4.01 0.00 6.81
N ALA A 97 -3.07 -0.90 7.10
CA ALA A 97 -3.33 -2.34 7.14
C ALA A 97 -4.32 -2.70 8.25
N VAL A 98 -4.12 -2.18 9.46
CA VAL A 98 -5.05 -2.38 10.58
C VAL A 98 -6.43 -1.82 10.25
N SER A 99 -6.51 -0.61 9.69
CA SER A 99 -7.79 0.00 9.29
C SER A 99 -8.49 -0.82 8.20
N TRP A 100 -7.73 -1.35 7.23
CA TRP A 100 -8.27 -2.21 6.18
C TRP A 100 -8.89 -3.48 6.72
N TYR A 101 -8.18 -4.22 7.57
CA TYR A 101 -8.69 -5.47 8.11
C TYR A 101 -9.81 -5.26 9.14
N LYS A 102 -9.79 -4.16 9.89
CA LYS A 102 -10.79 -3.88 10.93
C LYS A 102 -12.06 -3.21 10.41
N PHE A 103 -11.92 -2.27 9.46
CA PHE A 103 -13.00 -1.39 9.02
C PHE A 103 -13.29 -1.45 7.51
N GLY A 104 -12.48 -2.17 6.73
CA GLY A 104 -12.66 -2.29 5.29
C GLY A 104 -12.35 -1.02 4.50
N ASN A 105 -11.61 -0.07 5.08
CA ASN A 105 -11.19 1.16 4.41
C ASN A 105 -9.68 1.40 4.57
N LEU A 106 -9.14 2.41 3.88
CA LEU A 106 -7.70 2.75 3.92
C LEU A 106 -7.44 4.07 4.65
N GLU A 107 -8.40 4.52 5.45
CA GLU A 107 -8.29 5.73 6.27
C GLU A 107 -7.54 5.35 7.55
N SER A 108 -6.40 5.99 7.81
CA SER A 108 -5.50 5.70 8.92
C SER A 108 -5.33 6.90 9.83
#